data_AF-A0A381W3W7-F1
#
_entry.id   AF-A0A381W3W7-F1
#
_cell.length_a   1.000
_cell.length_b   1.000
_cell.length_c   1.000
_cell.angle_alpha   90.00
_cell.angle_beta   90.00
_cell.angle_gamma   90.00
#
_symmetry.space_group_name_H-M   'P 1'
#
loop_
_entity.id
_entity.type
_entity.pdbx_description
1 polymer ?
#
loop_
_entity_poly.entity_id
_entity_poly.type
_entity_poly.pdbx_seq_one_letter_code
_entity_poly.pdbx_strand_id
1 'polypeptide(L)'
;MYRLIKIFLPFSIFLYGQNEDLPIDGIAAIVGENIILKSDVSQVVSMTALQRGLDVTKDGALLEKIQGEVLSSLIDQKVILEMAKLDSIDVNEKDVDRSLDQQIESFITRAGTEEMAETMLGQSLSDFRREYWYDMRDRLITEQYQQQLIMSVNINR
;
A
#
# COMPACT_ATOMS: atom_id res chain seq x y z
N MET A 1 -19.13 68.06 -3.37
CA MET A 1 -20.01 68.04 -4.56
C MET A 1 -19.34 67.15 -5.61
N TYR A 2 -19.97 66.02 -5.92
CA TYR A 2 -19.70 64.97 -6.94
C TYR A 2 -18.39 65.01 -7.76
N ARG A 3 -17.68 63.88 -7.98
CA ARG A 3 -18.17 62.78 -8.82
C ARG A 3 -17.39 61.47 -8.58
N LEU A 4 -18.15 60.41 -8.32
CA LEU A 4 -17.78 59.02 -8.58
C LEU A 4 -17.76 58.78 -10.10
N ILE A 5 -16.65 58.29 -10.64
CA ILE A 5 -16.64 57.59 -11.93
C ILE A 5 -16.15 56.16 -11.67
N LYS A 6 -17.06 55.22 -11.92
CA LYS A 6 -16.87 53.78 -11.77
C LYS A 6 -16.02 53.29 -12.94
N ILE A 7 -14.84 52.73 -12.65
CA ILE A 7 -14.11 51.91 -13.61
C ILE A 7 -14.53 50.47 -13.35
N PHE A 8 -15.40 49.95 -14.22
CA PHE A 8 -15.79 48.55 -14.23
C PHE A 8 -14.76 47.80 -15.09
N LEU A 9 -13.82 47.12 -14.44
CA LEU A 9 -12.81 46.28 -15.09
C LEU A 9 -13.40 44.87 -15.24
N PRO A 10 -13.61 44.35 -16.46
CA PRO A 10 -14.09 42.98 -16.63
C PRO A 10 -12.97 42.02 -16.21
N PHE A 11 -13.17 41.34 -15.08
CA PHE A 11 -12.35 40.24 -14.64
C PHE A 11 -12.71 39.02 -15.49
N SER A 12 -12.01 38.83 -16.60
CA SER A 12 -12.10 37.60 -17.39
C SER A 12 -11.51 36.45 -16.58
N ILE A 13 -12.39 35.63 -15.99
CA ILE A 13 -12.00 34.37 -15.35
C ILE A 13 -11.66 33.39 -16.48
N PHE A 14 -10.37 33.22 -16.78
CA PHE A 14 -9.91 32.08 -17.56
C PHE A 14 -9.99 30.84 -16.67
N LEU A 15 -11.04 30.05 -16.86
CA LEU A 15 -11.11 28.68 -16.35
C LEU A 15 -10.19 27.80 -17.20
N TYR A 16 -8.93 27.68 -16.79
CA TYR A 16 -8.07 26.59 -17.27
C TYR A 16 -8.56 25.31 -16.61
N GLY A 17 -9.19 24.43 -17.39
CA GLY A 17 -9.42 23.05 -16.97
C GLY A 17 -8.06 22.38 -16.80
N GLN A 18 -7.71 22.04 -15.57
CA GLN A 18 -6.57 21.17 -15.29
C GLN A 18 -7.00 19.77 -15.71
N ASN A 19 -6.73 19.41 -16.98
CA ASN A 19 -6.63 18.01 -17.35
C ASN A 19 -5.35 17.49 -16.70
N GLU A 20 -5.43 17.14 -15.42
CA GLU A 20 -4.42 16.28 -14.81
C GLU A 20 -4.54 14.94 -15.54
N ASP A 21 -3.59 14.66 -16.44
CA ASP A 21 -3.38 13.31 -16.93
C ASP A 21 -3.16 12.42 -15.70
N LEU A 22 -4.19 11.68 -15.28
CA LEU A 22 -4.05 10.72 -14.19
C LEU A 22 -2.90 9.78 -14.59
N PRO A 23 -1.79 9.74 -13.83
CA PRO A 23 -0.71 8.82 -14.14
C PRO A 23 -1.26 7.40 -14.00
N ILE A 24 -1.44 6.72 -15.13
CA ILE A 24 -1.86 5.31 -15.13
C ILE A 24 -0.73 4.51 -14.50
N ASP A 25 -1.06 3.78 -13.45
CA ASP A 25 -0.09 2.95 -12.76
C ASP A 25 0.42 1.83 -13.67
N GLY A 26 1.73 1.60 -13.61
CA GLY A 26 2.40 0.62 -14.46
C GLY A 26 2.59 -0.71 -13.76
N ILE A 27 2.76 -1.76 -14.53
CA ILE A 27 3.14 -3.08 -14.01
C ILE A 27 4.67 -3.12 -13.83
N ALA A 28 5.12 -3.52 -12.64
CA ALA A 28 6.53 -3.77 -12.33
C ALA A 28 6.92 -5.24 -12.61
N ALA A 29 6.06 -6.20 -12.24
CA ALA A 29 6.26 -7.63 -12.50
C ALA A 29 4.93 -8.40 -12.49
N ILE A 30 4.96 -9.61 -13.05
CA ILE A 30 3.83 -10.56 -13.04
C ILE A 30 4.36 -11.90 -12.51
N VAL A 31 3.68 -12.47 -11.52
CA VAL A 31 4.06 -13.72 -10.85
C VAL A 31 2.83 -14.63 -10.75
N GLY A 32 2.76 -15.63 -11.64
CA GLY A 32 1.56 -16.47 -11.78
C GLY A 32 0.38 -15.61 -12.22
N GLU A 33 -0.69 -15.63 -11.42
CA GLU A 33 -1.89 -14.79 -11.64
C GLU A 33 -1.82 -13.42 -10.93
N ASN A 34 -0.77 -13.16 -10.13
CA ASN A 34 -0.64 -11.91 -9.38
C ASN A 34 0.21 -10.88 -10.14
N ILE A 35 -0.15 -9.61 -9.98
CA ILE A 35 0.55 -8.46 -10.56
C ILE A 35 1.20 -7.67 -9.42
N ILE A 36 2.40 -7.15 -9.67
CA ILE A 36 3.09 -6.19 -8.79
C ILE A 36 3.12 -4.85 -9.52
N LEU A 37 2.56 -3.80 -8.91
CA LEU A 37 2.48 -2.47 -9.51
C LEU A 37 3.75 -1.65 -9.26
N LYS A 38 3.99 -0.66 -10.11
CA LYS A 38 5.11 0.29 -9.93
C LYS A 38 4.89 1.17 -8.70
N SER A 39 3.64 1.55 -8.42
CA SER A 39 3.28 2.27 -7.20
C SER A 39 3.62 1.48 -5.93
N ASP A 40 3.28 0.19 -5.88
CA ASP A 40 3.59 -0.70 -4.75
C ASP A 40 5.09 -0.71 -4.45
N VAL A 41 5.90 -0.93 -5.50
CA VAL A 41 7.36 -0.91 -5.38
C VAL A 41 7.84 0.45 -4.88
N SER A 42 7.35 1.54 -5.46
CA SER A 42 7.73 2.91 -5.10
C SER A 42 7.40 3.25 -3.64
N GLN A 43 6.23 2.82 -3.16
CA GLN A 43 5.79 3.03 -1.79
C GLN A 43 6.70 2.33 -0.78
N VAL A 44 7.05 1.06 -1.04
CA VAL A 44 7.94 0.28 -0.17
C VAL A 44 9.38 0.80 -0.23
N VAL A 45 9.87 1.21 -1.40
CA VAL A 45 11.19 1.86 -1.55
C VAL A 45 11.24 3.16 -0.76
N SER A 46 10.21 4.00 -0.85
CA SER A 46 10.13 5.26 -0.12
C SER A 46 10.18 5.04 1.39
N MET A 47 9.43 4.07 1.90
CA MET A 47 9.46 3.68 3.32
C MET A 47 10.85 3.19 3.74
N THR A 48 11.47 2.33 2.93
CA THR A 48 12.81 1.77 3.20
C THR A 48 13.88 2.87 3.21
N ALA A 49 13.79 3.82 2.28
CA ALA A 49 14.69 4.97 2.22
C ALA A 49 14.58 5.85 3.47
N LEU A 50 13.35 6.15 3.92
CA LEU A 50 13.10 6.90 5.14
C LEU A 50 13.68 6.20 6.38
N GLN A 51 13.47 4.88 6.51
CA GLN A 51 14.01 4.09 7.62
C GLN A 51 15.54 4.08 7.64
N ARG A 52 16.19 4.10 6.47
CA ARG A 52 17.64 4.15 6.32
C ARG A 52 18.20 5.58 6.36
N GLY A 53 17.36 6.61 6.47
CA GLY A 53 17.76 8.01 6.48
C GLY A 53 18.39 8.50 5.17
N LEU A 54 18.00 7.91 4.04
CA LEU A 54 18.55 8.21 2.72
C LEU A 54 17.88 9.43 2.10
N ASP A 55 18.67 10.27 1.43
CA ASP A 55 18.17 11.44 0.72
C ASP A 55 17.96 11.07 -0.75
N VAL A 56 16.70 11.11 -1.19
CA VAL A 56 16.27 10.64 -2.51
C VAL A 56 17.00 11.35 -3.66
N THR A 57 17.52 12.55 -3.39
CA THR A 57 18.21 13.39 -4.36
C THR A 57 19.72 13.14 -4.45
N LYS A 58 20.33 12.52 -3.44
CA LYS A 58 21.80 12.37 -3.36
C LYS A 58 22.28 10.95 -3.59
N ASP A 59 21.45 9.95 -3.27
CA ASP A 59 21.85 8.54 -3.22
C ASP A 59 21.22 7.69 -4.34
N GLY A 60 21.22 8.19 -5.58
CA GLY A 60 20.52 7.55 -6.72
C GLY A 60 20.90 6.09 -6.97
N ALA A 61 22.19 5.74 -6.90
CA ALA A 61 22.65 4.35 -7.09
C ALA A 61 22.22 3.41 -5.94
N LEU A 62 22.11 3.95 -4.73
CA LEU A 62 21.68 3.20 -3.55
C LEU A 62 20.15 2.97 -3.60
N LEU A 63 19.41 3.96 -4.09
CA LEU A 63 17.98 3.82 -4.37
C LEU A 63 17.67 2.77 -5.42
N GLU A 64 18.42 2.73 -6.53
CA GLU A 64 18.24 1.71 -7.56
C GLU A 64 18.46 0.30 -6.98
N LYS A 65 19.48 0.14 -6.14
CA LYS A 65 19.72 -1.11 -5.42
C LYS A 65 18.55 -1.48 -4.51
N ILE A 66 18.05 -0.51 -3.72
CA ILE A 66 16.90 -0.74 -2.83
C ILE A 66 15.66 -1.10 -3.65
N GLN A 67 15.44 -0.46 -4.79
CA GLN A 67 14.34 -0.78 -5.68
C GLN A 67 14.42 -2.22 -6.19
N GLY A 68 15.61 -2.69 -6.58
CA GLY A 68 15.83 -4.09 -6.95
C GLY A 68 15.59 -5.06 -5.79
N GLU A 69 16.10 -4.74 -4.59
CA GLU A 69 15.89 -5.53 -3.37
C GLU A 69 14.40 -5.63 -3.01
N VAL A 70 13.68 -4.51 -3.06
CA VAL A 70 12.24 -4.43 -2.78
C VAL A 70 11.44 -5.21 -3.81
N LEU A 71 11.72 -5.03 -5.10
CA LEU A 71 11.03 -5.77 -6.16
C LEU A 71 11.24 -7.28 -6.02
N SER A 72 12.47 -7.72 -5.74
CA SER A 72 12.76 -9.14 -5.50
C SER A 72 11.97 -9.69 -4.30
N SER A 73 11.93 -8.95 -3.19
CA SER A 73 11.17 -9.35 -2.00
C SER A 73 9.67 -9.47 -2.28
N LEU A 74 9.10 -8.53 -3.05
CA LEU A 74 7.69 -8.60 -3.47
C LEU A 74 7.43 -9.80 -4.39
N ILE A 75 8.34 -10.10 -5.31
CA ILE A 75 8.27 -11.30 -6.17
C ILE A 75 8.28 -12.55 -5.30
N ASP A 76 9.24 -12.66 -4.37
CA ASP A 76 9.38 -13.82 -3.48
C ASP A 76 8.10 -14.04 -2.66
N GLN A 77 7.50 -12.97 -2.13
CA GLN A 77 6.21 -13.03 -1.43
C GLN A 77 5.10 -13.59 -2.32
N LYS A 78 4.99 -13.12 -3.57
CA LYS A 78 3.99 -13.64 -4.51
C LYS A 78 4.25 -15.10 -4.89
N VAL A 79 5.51 -15.50 -5.03
CA VAL A 79 5.87 -16.91 -5.27
C VAL A 79 5.46 -17.79 -4.09
N ILE A 80 5.73 -17.36 -2.86
CA ILE A 80 5.34 -18.06 -1.64
C ILE A 80 3.81 -18.20 -1.56
N LEU A 81 3.05 -17.16 -1.90
CA LEU A 81 1.59 -17.21 -1.95
C LEU A 81 1.09 -18.25 -2.97
N GLU A 82 1.66 -18.27 -4.18
CA GLU A 82 1.29 -19.25 -5.21
C GLU A 82 1.63 -20.68 -4.80
N MET A 83 2.78 -20.89 -4.16
CA MET A 83 3.15 -22.18 -3.59
C MET A 83 2.19 -22.62 -2.48
N ALA A 84 1.79 -21.71 -1.58
CA ALA A 84 0.84 -22.00 -0.51
C ALA A 84 -0.54 -22.43 -1.06
N LYS A 85 -0.99 -21.80 -2.15
CA LYS A 85 -2.21 -22.20 -2.86
C LYS A 85 -2.08 -23.60 -3.47
N LEU A 86 -0.95 -23.92 -4.09
CA LEU A 86 -0.68 -25.26 -4.63
C LEU A 86 -0.68 -26.33 -3.54
N ASP A 87 -0.13 -26.02 -2.38
CA ASP A 87 -0.11 -26.90 -1.20
C ASP A 87 -1.44 -26.91 -0.43
N SER A 88 -2.47 -26.24 -0.96
CA SER A 88 -3.84 -26.19 -0.40
C SER A 88 -3.88 -25.68 1.05
N ILE A 89 -3.00 -24.74 1.39
CA ILE A 89 -3.01 -24.06 2.69
C ILE A 89 -4.10 -23.00 2.65
N ASP A 90 -5.03 -23.08 3.59
CA ASP A 90 -6.11 -22.13 3.73
C ASP A 90 -6.23 -21.69 5.20
N VAL A 91 -6.77 -20.49 5.39
CA VAL A 91 -6.94 -19.85 6.69
C VAL A 91 -8.42 -19.73 7.01
N ASN A 92 -8.78 -19.88 8.29
CA ASN A 92 -10.17 -19.75 8.70
C ASN A 92 -10.63 -18.29 8.55
N GLU A 93 -11.81 -18.08 7.97
CA GLU A 93 -12.43 -16.74 7.84
C GLU A 93 -12.46 -15.98 9.18
N LYS A 94 -12.70 -16.68 10.30
CA LYS A 94 -12.70 -16.08 11.63
C LYS A 94 -11.35 -15.51 12.05
N ASP A 95 -10.25 -16.11 11.57
CA ASP A 95 -8.90 -15.62 11.85
C ASP A 95 -8.56 -14.43 10.95
N VAL A 96 -9.09 -14.39 9.72
CA VAL A 96 -9.05 -13.21 8.85
C VAL A 96 -9.77 -12.04 9.52
N ASP A 97 -11.01 -12.24 9.95
CA ASP A 97 -11.83 -11.21 10.61
C ASP A 97 -11.14 -10.67 11.87
N ARG A 98 -10.62 -11.56 12.71
CA ARG A 98 -9.88 -11.17 13.93
C ARG A 98 -8.62 -10.38 13.61
N SER A 99 -7.86 -10.78 12.60
CA SER A 99 -6.63 -10.07 12.21
C SER A 99 -6.93 -8.68 11.65
N LEU A 100 -8.03 -8.56 10.92
CA LEU A 100 -8.50 -7.29 10.37
C LEU A 100 -9.04 -6.37 11.47
N ASP A 101 -9.77 -6.90 12.44
CA ASP A 101 -10.18 -6.18 13.66
C ASP A 101 -8.98 -5.60 14.39
N GLN A 102 -7.95 -6.41 14.62
CA GLN A 102 -6.72 -5.96 15.28
C GLN A 102 -6.02 -4.84 14.49
N GLN A 103 -6.03 -4.93 13.17
CA GLN A 103 -5.44 -3.89 12.32
C GLN A 103 -6.25 -2.58 12.41
N ILE A 104 -7.58 -2.66 12.38
CA ILE A 104 -8.48 -1.51 12.56
C ILE A 104 -8.28 -0.86 13.92
N GLU A 105 -8.24 -1.66 15.00
CA GLU A 105 -7.95 -1.17 16.36
C GLU A 105 -6.59 -0.45 16.44
N SER A 106 -5.59 -0.92 15.68
CA SER A 106 -4.30 -0.23 15.58
C SER A 106 -4.39 1.13 14.88
N PHE A 107 -5.30 1.29 13.92
CA PHE A 107 -5.56 2.59 13.28
C PHE A 107 -6.29 3.51 14.24
N ILE A 108 -7.34 3.03 14.91
CA ILE A 108 -8.10 3.80 15.92
C ILE A 108 -7.16 4.27 17.03
N THR A 109 -6.30 3.39 17.56
CA THR A 109 -5.36 3.73 18.63
C THR A 109 -4.36 4.81 18.19
N ARG A 110 -3.90 4.78 16.93
CA ARG A 110 -2.98 5.79 16.39
C ARG A 110 -3.67 7.12 16.08
N ALA A 111 -4.92 7.08 15.62
CA ALA A 111 -5.72 8.25 15.28
C ALA A 111 -6.35 8.91 16.52
N GLY A 112 -6.56 8.14 17.59
CA GLY A 112 -7.17 8.55 18.86
C GLY A 112 -8.68 8.31 18.92
N THR A 113 -9.42 8.50 17.82
CA THR A 113 -10.85 8.18 17.72
C THR A 113 -11.18 7.47 16.41
N GLU A 114 -12.36 6.87 16.36
CA GLU A 114 -12.86 6.15 15.19
C GLU A 114 -13.04 7.09 13.99
N GLU A 115 -13.65 8.26 14.19
CA GLU A 115 -13.91 9.24 13.12
C GLU A 115 -12.61 9.81 12.55
N MET A 116 -11.59 9.99 13.39
CA MET A 116 -10.27 10.40 12.94
C MET A 116 -9.60 9.30 12.13
N ALA A 117 -9.76 8.03 12.49
CA ALA A 117 -9.25 6.91 11.73
C ALA A 117 -9.93 6.81 10.35
N GLU A 118 -11.25 6.96 10.27
CA GLU A 118 -11.99 7.00 8.99
C GLU A 118 -11.52 8.17 8.11
N THR A 119 -11.33 9.35 8.70
CA THR A 119 -10.81 10.53 7.98
C THR A 119 -9.40 10.28 7.44
N MET A 120 -8.54 9.62 8.22
CA MET A 120 -7.18 9.27 7.79
C MET A 120 -7.15 8.19 6.70
N LEU A 121 -8.07 7.23 6.74
CA LEU A 121 -8.22 6.19 5.72
C LEU A 121 -8.94 6.70 4.46
N GLY A 122 -9.67 7.80 4.57
CA GLY A 122 -10.48 8.36 3.47
C GLY A 122 -11.75 7.56 3.16
N GLN A 123 -12.09 6.58 3.99
CA GLN A 123 -13.28 5.74 3.87
C GLN A 123 -13.74 5.23 5.23
N SER A 124 -14.97 4.69 5.30
CA SER A 124 -15.48 4.11 6.55
C SER A 124 -14.71 2.85 6.94
N LEU A 125 -14.64 2.54 8.24
CA LEU A 125 -13.98 1.31 8.70
C LEU A 125 -14.68 0.05 8.17
N SER A 126 -15.99 0.11 7.92
CA SER A 126 -16.74 -0.99 7.34
C SER A 126 -16.40 -1.21 5.86
N ASP A 127 -16.15 -0.14 5.10
CA ASP A 127 -15.78 -0.25 3.69
C ASP A 127 -14.35 -0.77 3.56
N PHE A 128 -13.43 -0.22 4.37
CA PHE A 128 -12.07 -0.72 4.52
C PHE A 128 -12.07 -2.23 4.83
N ARG A 129 -12.87 -2.66 5.82
CA ARG A 129 -12.95 -4.09 6.17
C ARG A 129 -13.32 -4.96 4.98
N ARG A 130 -14.31 -4.53 4.19
CA ARG A 130 -14.82 -5.32 3.07
C ARG A 130 -13.82 -5.38 1.90
N GLU A 131 -13.14 -4.27 1.63
CA GLU A 131 -12.14 -4.16 0.57
C GLU A 131 -10.89 -4.99 0.89
N TYR A 132 -10.36 -4.86 2.10
CA TYR A 132 -9.08 -5.47 2.51
C TYR A 132 -9.20 -6.89 3.04
N TRP A 133 -10.39 -7.48 3.08
CA TRP A 133 -10.59 -8.83 3.62
C TRP A 133 -9.80 -9.90 2.84
N TYR A 134 -9.84 -9.83 1.50
CA TYR A 134 -9.13 -10.80 0.67
C TYR A 134 -7.61 -10.64 0.76
N ASP A 135 -7.12 -9.40 0.80
CA ASP A 135 -5.70 -9.12 1.00
C ASP A 135 -5.21 -9.63 2.36
N MET A 136 -6.03 -9.47 3.41
CA MET A 136 -5.74 -10.00 4.74
C MET A 136 -5.67 -11.53 4.73
N ARG A 137 -6.59 -12.20 4.03
CA ARG A 137 -6.59 -13.65 3.88
C ARG A 137 -5.30 -14.13 3.20
N ASP A 138 -4.95 -13.54 2.07
CA ASP A 138 -3.77 -13.91 1.30
C ASP A 138 -2.47 -13.69 2.10
N ARG A 139 -2.43 -12.62 2.91
CA ARG A 139 -1.33 -12.37 3.86
C ARG A 139 -1.22 -13.49 4.90
N LEU A 140 -2.32 -13.88 5.53
CA LEU A 140 -2.31 -14.92 6.56
C LEU A 140 -1.90 -16.29 5.98
N ILE A 141 -2.35 -16.63 4.77
CA ILE A 141 -1.92 -17.85 4.07
C ILE A 141 -0.40 -17.85 3.88
N THR A 142 0.13 -16.72 3.41
CA THR A 142 1.57 -16.53 3.21
C THR A 142 2.35 -16.69 4.52
N GLU A 143 1.88 -16.06 5.60
CA GLU A 143 2.52 -16.15 6.93
C GLU A 143 2.50 -17.60 7.47
N GLN A 144 1.37 -18.30 7.34
CA GLN A 144 1.24 -19.69 7.77
C GLN A 144 2.19 -20.62 7.00
N TYR A 145 2.28 -20.44 5.68
CA TYR A 145 3.18 -21.24 4.86
C TYR A 145 4.65 -20.98 5.20
N GLN A 146 5.04 -19.72 5.41
CA GLN A 146 6.39 -19.38 5.87
C GLN A 146 6.73 -20.03 7.21
N GLN A 147 5.80 -20.03 8.17
CA GLN A 147 5.99 -20.71 9.45
C GLN A 147 6.19 -22.23 9.27
N GLN A 148 5.43 -22.86 8.39
CA GLN A 148 5.61 -24.29 8.06
C GLN A 148 6.98 -24.56 7.43
N LEU A 149 7.43 -23.73 6.50
CA LEU A 149 8.77 -23.83 5.91
C LEU A 149 9.85 -23.76 6.99
N ILE A 150 9.77 -22.77 7.89
CA ILE A 150 10.72 -22.61 9.01
C ILE A 150 10.71 -23.85 9.93
N MET A 151 9.53 -24.38 10.26
CA MET A 151 9.41 -25.59 11.09
C MET A 151 9.95 -26.85 10.40
N SER A 152 9.82 -26.94 9.07
CA SER A 152 10.32 -28.07 8.28
C SER A 152 11.85 -28.06 8.17
N VAL A 153 12.48 -26.89 8.25
CA VAL A 153 13.94 -26.74 8.32
C VAL A 153 14.38 -27.04 9.76
N ASN A 154 14.43 -28.33 10.08
CA ASN A 154 14.98 -28.81 11.34
C ASN A 154 16.50 -28.57 11.33
N ILE A 155 16.95 -27.53 12.03
CA ILE A 155 18.38 -27.23 12.21
C ILE A 155 18.95 -28.31 13.14
N ASN A 156 19.37 -29.43 12.56
CA ASN A 156 20.25 -30.36 13.25
C ASN A 156 21.60 -29.63 13.44
N ARG A 157 21.87 -29.21 14.67
CA ARG A 157 23.13 -28.54 15.05
C ARG A 157 24.25 -29.55 15.23
#